data_AF-A0A9D5IM25-F1
#
_entry.id   AF-A0A9D5IM25-F1
#
_cell.length_a   1.000
_cell.length_b   1.000
_cell.length_c   1.000
_cell.angle_alpha   90.00
_cell.angle_beta   90.00
_cell.angle_gamma   90.00
#
_symmetry.space_group_name_H-M   'P 1'
#
loop_
_entity.id
_entity.type
_entity.pdbx_description
1 polymer ?
#
loop_
_entity_poly.entity_id
_entity_poly.type
_entity_poly.pdbx_seq_one_letter_code
_entity_poly.pdbx_strand_id
1 'polypeptide(L)'
;MLETATTLSASLPDRQQAYLLHQLANAPDGRLTQSDADKATPAQLKNELRFTPVKNLKELRRQMVTAGVLAEEKAGRVVTYSITEVGRQRLRELHRSIPLIAAKGTVNPPVDDGVKVAREVYILDSLSRAQRHTISKTDLDAGFGTKPKAGELAAKHPDAVPFRTQECLRLNGATARAVLTELALRDDVQVARSAGSESYTLTPSGAARLVRLRGECPVLPPTGKPTLAPSESIAQARQAFLLLKLLEAPNSCHTAAEGNQLSYPKPFKLNHATAWQLRRELMRHGYLTVRWDGKEGSYALTPSGKRYLATLSFDTFGEFKIKGHALTQLLAAARELPGAGIQHQPIELHSPRPALSVAELDSAVMDTFHELLRGPFATLRMVPIYEVRGEIAKRFETNGVSHAAFNDALLDLRRTDRVRLVSIDDRSRATPEQLRDSVFAVGETFFYMEKPSGPAAG
;
A
#
# COMPACT_ATOMS: atom_id res chain seq x y z
N MET A 1 17.28 20.33 -18.12
CA MET A 1 16.31 20.86 -17.15
C MET A 1 14.96 20.26 -17.50
N LEU A 2 14.52 19.25 -16.74
CA LEU A 2 13.19 18.65 -16.90
C LEU A 2 12.21 19.50 -16.10
N GLU A 3 11.36 20.26 -16.78
CA GLU A 3 10.18 20.86 -16.17
C GLU A 3 9.34 19.72 -15.60
N THR A 4 9.37 19.54 -14.29
CA THR A 4 8.44 18.67 -13.58
C THR A 4 7.06 19.27 -13.77
N ALA A 5 6.32 18.76 -14.76
CA ALA A 5 4.91 19.06 -14.96
C ALA A 5 4.19 18.75 -13.64
N THR A 6 3.89 19.81 -12.91
CA THR A 6 3.13 19.72 -11.67
C THR A 6 1.75 19.25 -12.09
N THR A 7 1.43 17.99 -11.82
CA THR A 7 0.09 17.43 -12.00
C THR A 7 -0.84 18.18 -11.06
N LEU A 8 -1.38 19.30 -11.54
CA LEU A 8 -2.36 20.09 -10.85
C LEU A 8 -3.59 19.21 -10.64
N SER A 9 -3.74 18.73 -9.40
CA SER A 9 -5.00 18.17 -8.92
C SER A 9 -6.10 19.17 -9.28
N ALA A 10 -7.00 18.78 -10.19
CA ALA A 10 -8.07 19.64 -10.66
C ALA A 10 -8.86 20.19 -9.46
N SER A 11 -9.06 21.51 -9.44
CA SER A 11 -9.78 22.16 -8.36
C SER A 11 -11.21 21.60 -8.25
N LEU A 12 -11.80 21.58 -7.05
CA LEU A 12 -13.19 21.14 -6.88
C LEU A 12 -14.16 21.88 -7.83
N PRO A 13 -14.07 23.21 -8.01
CA PRO A 13 -14.88 23.94 -9.01
C PRO A 13 -14.71 23.41 -10.43
N ASP A 14 -13.49 23.10 -10.86
CA ASP A 14 -13.25 22.55 -12.20
C ASP A 14 -13.91 21.19 -12.37
N ARG A 15 -13.83 20.32 -11.36
CA ARG A 15 -14.48 18.99 -11.39
C ARG A 15 -16.00 19.10 -11.45
N GLN A 16 -16.57 20.05 -10.69
CA GLN A 16 -18.00 20.33 -10.70
C GLN A 16 -18.47 20.83 -12.07
N GLN A 17 -17.79 21.82 -12.66
CA GLN A 17 -18.12 22.35 -13.98
C GLN A 17 -17.95 21.29 -15.07
N ALA A 18 -16.83 20.55 -15.05
CA ALA A 18 -16.55 19.48 -15.99
C ALA A 18 -17.67 18.44 -16.01
N TYR A 19 -18.15 18.03 -14.83
CA TYR A 19 -19.25 17.08 -14.71
C TYR A 19 -20.56 17.61 -15.33
N LEU A 20 -20.95 18.85 -15.01
CA LEU A 20 -22.21 19.42 -15.52
C LEU A 20 -22.17 19.64 -17.03
N LEU A 21 -21.05 20.10 -17.57
CA LEU A 21 -20.86 20.24 -19.01
C LEU A 21 -20.86 18.89 -19.71
N HIS A 22 -20.17 17.90 -19.16
CA HIS A 22 -20.18 16.54 -19.69
C HIS A 22 -21.59 15.91 -19.65
N GLN A 23 -22.37 16.19 -18.61
CA GLN A 23 -23.75 15.71 -18.49
C GLN A 23 -24.62 16.25 -19.63
N LEU A 24 -24.54 17.56 -19.91
CA LEU A 24 -25.30 18.18 -21.00
C LEU A 24 -24.79 17.74 -22.37
N ALA A 25 -23.48 17.65 -22.57
CA ALA A 25 -22.88 17.24 -23.85
C ALA A 25 -23.28 15.81 -24.28
N ASN A 26 -23.59 14.92 -23.32
CA ASN A 26 -24.08 13.57 -23.61
C ASN A 26 -25.61 13.45 -23.69
N ALA A 27 -26.35 14.53 -23.42
CA ALA A 27 -27.80 14.53 -23.55
C ALA A 27 -28.20 14.72 -25.03
N PRO A 28 -29.38 14.21 -25.46
CA PRO A 28 -29.94 14.54 -26.76
C PRO A 28 -29.97 16.06 -26.96
N ASP A 29 -29.49 16.51 -28.13
CA ASP A 29 -29.39 17.92 -28.52
C ASP A 29 -28.52 18.80 -27.61
N GLY A 30 -27.79 18.23 -26.65
CA GLY A 30 -26.99 18.99 -25.69
C GLY A 30 -27.83 19.70 -24.62
N ARG A 31 -29.07 19.23 -24.36
CA ARG A 31 -30.06 19.91 -23.51
C ARG A 31 -30.64 18.97 -22.44
N LEU A 32 -30.85 19.48 -21.23
CA LEU A 32 -31.57 18.77 -20.16
C LEU A 32 -32.45 19.73 -19.37
N THR A 33 -33.63 19.26 -18.96
CA THR A 33 -34.40 19.98 -17.94
C THR A 33 -33.65 19.93 -16.61
N GLN A 34 -33.87 20.93 -15.76
CA GLN A 34 -33.29 20.96 -14.41
C GLN A 34 -33.61 19.68 -13.63
N SER A 35 -34.86 19.22 -13.73
CA SER A 35 -35.33 18.01 -13.06
C SER A 35 -34.58 16.77 -13.55
N ASP A 36 -34.40 16.64 -14.87
CA ASP A 36 -33.70 15.50 -15.47
C ASP A 36 -32.20 15.54 -15.17
N ALA A 37 -31.57 16.71 -15.20
CA ALA A 37 -30.17 16.86 -14.82
C ALA A 37 -29.93 16.51 -13.33
N ASP A 38 -30.85 16.90 -12.44
CA ASP A 38 -30.77 16.59 -11.00
C ASP A 38 -31.02 15.09 -10.71
N LYS A 39 -31.92 14.46 -11.47
CA LYS A 39 -32.19 13.01 -11.41
C LYS A 39 -31.06 12.17 -11.99
N ALA A 40 -30.45 12.62 -13.09
CA ALA A 40 -29.36 11.93 -13.75
C ALA A 40 -28.04 12.00 -12.97
N THR A 41 -27.95 12.81 -11.90
CA THR A 41 -26.78 12.87 -11.02
C THR A 41 -26.89 11.85 -9.88
N PRO A 42 -26.05 10.79 -9.86
CA PRO A 42 -26.06 9.79 -8.80
C PRO A 42 -25.73 10.39 -7.43
N ALA A 43 -26.30 9.82 -6.36
CA ALA A 43 -26.08 10.30 -4.98
C ALA A 43 -24.59 10.36 -4.59
N GLN A 44 -23.79 9.40 -5.04
CA GLN A 44 -22.35 9.37 -4.80
C GLN A 44 -21.64 10.60 -5.39
N LEU A 45 -21.96 10.97 -6.63
CA LEU A 45 -21.39 12.17 -7.26
C LEU A 45 -21.90 13.46 -6.62
N LYS A 46 -23.15 13.48 -6.11
CA LYS A 46 -23.64 14.61 -5.31
C LYS A 46 -22.79 14.85 -4.07
N ASN A 47 -22.37 13.77 -3.39
CA ASN A 47 -21.52 13.86 -2.22
C ASN A 47 -20.06 14.23 -2.58
N GLU A 48 -19.48 13.54 -3.57
CA GLU A 48 -18.11 13.77 -4.02
C GLU A 48 -17.89 15.19 -4.54
N LEU A 49 -18.82 15.68 -5.35
CA LEU A 49 -18.78 17.03 -5.92
C LEU A 49 -19.42 18.08 -5.01
N ARG A 50 -19.81 17.73 -3.77
CA ARG A 50 -20.43 18.64 -2.80
C ARG A 50 -21.63 19.43 -3.36
N PHE A 51 -22.44 18.78 -4.19
CA PHE A 51 -23.70 19.33 -4.68
C PHE A 51 -24.81 19.33 -3.62
N THR A 52 -24.55 18.75 -2.44
CA THR A 52 -25.42 18.82 -1.27
C THR A 52 -24.94 19.96 -0.35
N PRO A 53 -25.80 20.91 0.05
CA PRO A 53 -27.22 21.01 -0.29
C PRO A 53 -27.44 21.42 -1.76
N VAL A 54 -28.59 21.02 -2.33
CA VAL A 54 -28.99 21.29 -3.73
C VAL A 54 -28.85 22.76 -4.13
N LYS A 55 -28.90 23.68 -3.15
CA LYS A 55 -28.61 25.10 -3.33
C LYS A 55 -27.26 25.37 -4.02
N ASN A 56 -26.21 24.62 -3.66
CA ASN A 56 -24.88 24.76 -4.25
C ASN A 56 -24.89 24.47 -5.75
N LEU A 57 -25.62 23.44 -6.17
CA LEU A 57 -25.74 23.06 -7.57
C LEU A 57 -26.51 24.11 -8.39
N LYS A 58 -27.59 24.66 -7.83
CA LYS A 58 -28.36 25.75 -8.46
C LYS A 58 -27.51 27.01 -8.63
N GLU A 59 -26.76 27.37 -7.59
CA GLU A 59 -25.86 28.52 -7.62
C GLU A 59 -24.77 28.35 -8.68
N LEU A 60 -24.15 27.17 -8.75
CA LEU A 60 -23.13 26.87 -9.76
C LEU A 60 -23.70 26.96 -11.18
N ARG A 61 -24.89 26.41 -11.46
CA ARG A 61 -25.52 26.54 -12.78
C ARG A 61 -25.79 28.00 -13.13
N ARG A 62 -26.27 28.80 -12.17
CA ARG A 62 -26.48 30.25 -12.36
C ARG A 62 -25.16 30.95 -12.72
N GLN A 63 -24.07 30.64 -12.01
CA GLN A 63 -22.74 31.17 -12.33
C GLN A 63 -22.28 30.77 -13.73
N MET A 64 -22.51 29.52 -14.14
CA MET A 64 -22.17 29.03 -15.48
C MET A 64 -23.01 29.68 -16.59
N VAL A 65 -24.28 30.00 -16.31
CA VAL A 65 -25.15 30.77 -17.22
C VAL A 65 -24.64 32.21 -17.34
N THR A 66 -24.33 32.87 -16.21
CA THR A 66 -23.74 34.22 -16.21
C THR A 66 -22.41 34.26 -16.96
N ALA A 67 -21.61 33.21 -16.88
CA ALA A 67 -20.35 33.08 -17.61
C ALA A 67 -20.52 32.69 -19.11
N GLY A 68 -21.75 32.51 -19.59
CA GLY A 68 -22.03 32.13 -20.99
C GLY A 68 -21.64 30.70 -21.34
N VAL A 69 -21.28 29.88 -20.36
CA VAL A 69 -20.89 28.46 -20.52
C VAL A 69 -22.14 27.59 -20.70
N LEU A 70 -23.26 27.99 -20.10
CA LEU A 70 -24.57 27.38 -20.28
C LEU A 70 -25.58 28.43 -20.79
N ALA A 71 -26.59 27.98 -21.53
CA ALA A 71 -27.79 28.76 -21.82
C ALA A 71 -28.96 28.23 -20.98
N GLU A 72 -29.83 29.13 -20.54
CA GLU A 72 -31.01 28.83 -19.72
C GLU A 72 -32.27 29.27 -20.47
N GLU A 73 -33.23 28.35 -20.64
CA GLU A 73 -34.55 28.62 -21.20
C GLU A 73 -35.64 28.32 -20.15
N LYS A 74 -36.56 29.26 -19.96
CA LYS A 74 -37.67 29.14 -19.00
C LYS A 74 -38.99 29.05 -19.74
N ALA A 75 -39.67 27.90 -19.59
CA ALA A 75 -41.03 27.68 -20.08
C ALA A 75 -41.96 27.44 -18.87
N GLY A 76 -42.57 28.51 -18.35
CA GLY A 76 -43.35 28.45 -17.12
C GLY A 76 -42.50 28.05 -15.92
N ARG A 77 -42.78 26.89 -15.32
CA ARG A 77 -42.02 26.35 -14.17
C ARG A 77 -40.85 25.44 -14.57
N VAL A 78 -40.73 25.11 -15.85
CA VAL A 78 -39.68 24.23 -16.35
C VAL A 78 -38.49 25.07 -16.77
N VAL A 79 -37.34 24.79 -16.19
CA VAL A 79 -36.04 25.39 -16.57
C VAL A 79 -35.26 24.34 -17.33
N THR A 80 -34.81 24.68 -18.54
CA THR A 80 -33.99 23.82 -19.40
C THR A 80 -32.63 24.46 -19.58
N TYR A 81 -31.57 23.68 -19.37
CA TYR A 81 -30.20 24.11 -19.62
C TYR A 81 -29.69 23.47 -20.92
N SER A 82 -28.94 24.23 -21.71
CA SER A 82 -28.18 23.71 -22.85
C SER A 82 -26.72 24.15 -22.78
N ILE A 83 -25.82 23.30 -23.29
CA ILE A 83 -24.40 23.65 -23.38
C ILE A 83 -24.17 24.59 -24.58
N THR A 84 -23.47 25.71 -24.35
CA THR A 84 -23.09 26.65 -25.42
C THR A 84 -21.79 26.21 -26.11
N GLU A 85 -21.37 26.88 -27.18
CA GLU A 85 -20.05 26.59 -27.79
C GLU A 85 -18.90 26.94 -26.85
N VAL A 86 -19.02 28.03 -26.08
CA VAL A 86 -18.07 28.37 -25.00
C VAL A 86 -18.03 27.24 -23.96
N GLY A 87 -19.19 26.68 -23.61
CA GLY A 87 -19.28 25.51 -22.73
C GLY A 87 -18.60 24.27 -23.29
N ARG A 88 -18.73 24.00 -24.59
CA ARG A 88 -18.03 22.87 -25.23
C ARG A 88 -16.52 23.07 -25.24
N GLN A 89 -16.05 24.29 -25.50
CA GLN A 89 -14.62 24.62 -25.41
C GLN A 89 -14.11 24.44 -23.98
N ARG A 90 -14.84 24.97 -22.98
CA ARG A 90 -14.49 24.79 -21.57
C ARG A 90 -14.49 23.32 -21.17
N LEU A 91 -15.41 22.51 -21.68
CA LEU A 91 -15.42 21.07 -21.46
C LEU A 91 -14.18 20.38 -22.05
N ARG A 92 -13.68 20.82 -23.22
CA ARG A 92 -12.42 20.31 -23.78
C ARG A 92 -11.24 20.61 -22.87
N GLU A 93 -11.16 21.84 -22.32
CA GLU A 93 -10.14 22.23 -21.33
C GLU A 93 -10.24 21.42 -20.04
N LEU A 94 -11.46 21.21 -19.55
CA LEU A 94 -11.74 20.52 -18.29
C LEU A 94 -11.93 19.00 -18.45
N HIS A 95 -11.67 18.42 -19.62
CA HIS A 95 -12.01 17.02 -19.90
C HIS A 95 -11.36 16.05 -18.90
N ARG A 96 -10.13 16.36 -18.46
CA ARG A 96 -9.38 15.59 -17.45
C ARG A 96 -9.99 15.67 -16.05
N SER A 97 -10.79 16.69 -15.78
CA SER A 97 -11.42 16.93 -14.48
C SER A 97 -12.76 16.20 -14.33
N ILE A 98 -13.26 15.53 -15.37
CA ILE A 98 -14.57 14.87 -15.31
C ILE A 98 -14.47 13.61 -14.43
N PRO A 99 -15.16 13.55 -13.28
CA PRO A 99 -15.11 12.38 -12.42
C PRO A 99 -15.62 11.14 -13.18
N LEU A 100 -14.96 9.98 -12.98
CA LEU A 100 -15.51 8.72 -13.48
C LEU A 100 -16.79 8.40 -12.69
N ILE A 101 -17.87 8.11 -13.40
CA ILE A 101 -19.10 7.63 -12.77
C ILE A 101 -18.76 6.28 -12.14
N ALA A 102 -18.88 6.15 -10.83
CA ALA A 102 -18.65 4.89 -10.14
C ALA A 102 -19.47 3.75 -10.79
N ALA A 103 -18.87 2.57 -10.92
CA ALA A 103 -19.65 1.40 -11.33
C ALA A 103 -20.73 1.10 -10.27
N LYS A 104 -21.81 0.45 -10.69
CA LYS A 104 -22.78 -0.09 -9.74
C LYS A 104 -22.05 -1.07 -8.81
N GLY A 105 -22.18 -0.88 -7.50
CA GLY A 105 -21.60 -1.75 -6.47
C GLY A 105 -20.86 -1.00 -5.37
N THR A 106 -20.47 -1.74 -4.34
CA THR A 106 -19.68 -1.20 -3.22
C THR A 106 -18.21 -1.16 -3.60
N VAL A 107 -17.57 0.01 -3.44
CA VAL A 107 -16.11 0.13 -3.55
C VAL A 107 -15.50 -0.55 -2.33
N ASN A 108 -14.67 -1.56 -2.57
CA ASN A 108 -13.95 -2.25 -1.50
C ASN A 108 -12.68 -1.45 -1.18
N PRO A 109 -12.56 -0.78 -0.03
CA PRO A 109 -11.32 -0.09 0.33
C PRO A 109 -10.16 -1.10 0.37
N PRO A 110 -8.92 -0.68 0.01
CA PRO A 110 -7.76 -1.52 0.20
C PRO A 110 -7.52 -1.73 1.70
N VAL A 111 -7.13 -2.94 2.11
CA VAL A 111 -6.83 -3.23 3.54
C VAL A 111 -5.48 -2.67 3.98
N ASP A 112 -4.57 -2.43 3.03
CA ASP A 112 -3.26 -1.80 3.23
C ASP A 112 -2.73 -1.23 1.90
N ASP A 113 -1.64 -0.46 1.96
CA ASP A 113 -1.00 0.14 0.79
C ASP A 113 -0.47 -0.88 -0.22
N GLY A 114 -0.08 -2.08 0.24
CA GLY A 114 0.31 -3.18 -0.65
C GLY A 114 -0.83 -3.64 -1.53
N VAL A 115 -2.02 -3.81 -0.96
CA VAL A 115 -3.22 -4.11 -1.74
C VAL A 115 -3.55 -2.96 -2.69
N LYS A 116 -3.44 -1.71 -2.25
CA LYS A 116 -3.66 -0.54 -3.14
C LYS A 116 -2.73 -0.59 -4.36
N VAL A 117 -1.41 -0.71 -4.14
CA VAL A 117 -0.41 -0.79 -5.22
C VAL A 117 -0.65 -2.00 -6.10
N ALA A 118 -0.98 -3.16 -5.53
CA ALA A 118 -1.26 -4.37 -6.30
C ALA A 118 -2.48 -4.19 -7.22
N ARG A 119 -3.53 -3.46 -6.79
CA ARG A 119 -4.67 -3.12 -7.65
C ARG A 119 -4.27 -2.20 -8.80
N GLU A 120 -3.41 -1.20 -8.54
CA GLU A 120 -2.90 -0.30 -9.58
C GLU A 120 -2.07 -1.06 -10.62
N VAL A 121 -1.08 -1.85 -10.17
CA VAL A 121 -0.25 -2.71 -11.03
C VAL A 121 -1.14 -3.59 -11.89
N TYR A 122 -2.13 -4.22 -11.28
CA TYR A 122 -3.03 -5.12 -11.98
C TYR A 122 -3.78 -4.42 -13.12
N ILE A 123 -4.35 -3.23 -12.86
CA ILE A 123 -5.11 -2.49 -13.87
C ILE A 123 -4.19 -1.99 -14.98
N LEU A 124 -3.03 -1.43 -14.64
CA LEU A 124 -2.05 -0.94 -15.62
C LEU A 124 -1.49 -2.10 -16.47
N ASP A 125 -1.20 -3.25 -15.86
CA ASP A 125 -0.76 -4.47 -16.54
C ASP A 125 -1.83 -4.97 -17.51
N SER A 126 -3.08 -5.01 -17.06
CA SER A 126 -4.23 -5.38 -17.91
C SER A 126 -4.34 -4.47 -19.12
N LEU A 127 -4.26 -3.15 -18.93
CA LEU A 127 -4.25 -2.18 -20.03
C LEU A 127 -3.04 -2.39 -20.94
N SER A 128 -1.85 -2.65 -20.39
CA SER A 128 -0.63 -2.86 -21.20
C SER A 128 -0.71 -4.05 -22.15
N ARG A 129 -1.48 -5.09 -21.78
CA ARG A 129 -1.69 -6.31 -22.59
C ARG A 129 -2.83 -6.20 -23.59
N ALA A 130 -3.74 -5.24 -23.39
CA ALA A 130 -4.87 -5.07 -24.27
C ALA A 130 -4.44 -4.56 -25.65
N GLN A 131 -5.24 -4.86 -26.67
CA GLN A 131 -4.97 -4.40 -28.03
C GLN A 131 -4.94 -2.86 -28.04
N ARG A 132 -3.86 -2.26 -28.57
CA ARG A 132 -3.61 -0.80 -28.56
C ARG A 132 -3.63 -0.19 -27.15
N HIS A 133 -3.27 -0.99 -26.15
CA HIS A 133 -3.31 -0.64 -24.74
C HIS A 133 -4.64 -0.08 -24.24
N THR A 134 -5.75 -0.51 -24.87
CA THR A 134 -7.08 0.04 -24.63
C THR A 134 -8.08 -1.05 -24.23
N ILE A 135 -8.82 -0.84 -23.15
CA ILE A 135 -9.88 -1.73 -22.67
C ILE A 135 -11.21 -0.97 -22.64
N SER A 136 -12.27 -1.56 -23.18
CA SER A 136 -13.62 -1.00 -23.06
C SER A 136 -14.18 -1.19 -21.66
N LYS A 137 -15.07 -0.32 -21.20
CA LYS A 137 -15.77 -0.47 -19.91
C LYS A 137 -16.50 -1.80 -19.82
N THR A 138 -17.13 -2.24 -20.91
CA THR A 138 -17.86 -3.52 -20.92
C THR A 138 -16.90 -4.69 -20.72
N ASP A 139 -15.74 -4.69 -21.37
CA ASP A 139 -14.73 -5.74 -21.20
C ASP A 139 -14.06 -5.65 -19.82
N LEU A 140 -13.84 -4.44 -19.31
CA LEU A 140 -13.38 -4.18 -17.95
C LEU A 140 -14.37 -4.77 -16.94
N ASP A 141 -15.64 -4.38 -16.99
CA ASP A 141 -16.70 -4.84 -16.09
C ASP A 141 -16.93 -6.37 -16.21
N ALA A 142 -16.81 -6.94 -17.42
CA ALA A 142 -16.85 -8.39 -17.63
C ALA A 142 -15.63 -9.10 -17.02
N GLY A 143 -14.46 -8.47 -17.10
CA GLY A 143 -13.23 -8.92 -16.47
C GLY A 143 -13.32 -8.92 -14.95
N PHE A 144 -13.86 -7.85 -14.35
CA PHE A 144 -13.91 -7.59 -12.88
C PHE A 144 -15.29 -7.82 -12.23
N GLY A 145 -16.19 -8.54 -12.89
CA GLY A 145 -17.54 -8.81 -12.40
C GLY A 145 -17.58 -9.81 -11.24
N THR A 146 -18.74 -9.91 -10.58
CA THR A 146 -19.00 -10.81 -9.42
C THR A 146 -18.90 -12.30 -9.75
N LYS A 147 -18.92 -12.65 -11.04
CA LYS A 147 -18.52 -13.95 -11.58
C LYS A 147 -17.69 -13.66 -12.83
N PRO A 148 -16.35 -13.55 -12.72
CA PRO A 148 -15.54 -13.25 -13.88
C PRO A 148 -15.77 -14.37 -14.90
N LYS A 149 -16.34 -14.04 -16.05
CA LYS A 149 -16.32 -14.93 -17.21
C LYS A 149 -14.92 -14.88 -17.80
N ALA A 150 -13.93 -15.27 -16.99
CA ALA A 150 -12.52 -15.19 -17.33
C ALA A 150 -12.22 -15.89 -18.66
N GLY A 151 -13.01 -16.93 -19.01
CA GLY A 151 -12.94 -17.59 -20.31
C GLY A 151 -13.34 -16.71 -21.51
N GLU A 152 -14.39 -15.88 -21.41
CA GLU A 152 -14.80 -15.00 -22.51
C GLU A 152 -13.81 -13.84 -22.70
N LEU A 153 -13.29 -13.27 -21.60
CA LEU A 153 -12.28 -12.21 -21.69
C LEU A 153 -10.93 -12.76 -22.18
N ALA A 154 -10.53 -13.94 -21.71
CA ALA A 154 -9.34 -14.64 -22.21
C ALA A 154 -9.48 -15.01 -23.69
N ALA A 155 -10.67 -15.36 -24.17
CA ALA A 155 -10.91 -15.63 -25.59
C ALA A 155 -10.76 -14.36 -26.44
N LYS A 156 -11.24 -13.21 -25.95
CA LYS A 156 -11.09 -11.91 -26.64
C LYS A 156 -9.67 -11.33 -26.55
N HIS A 157 -8.98 -11.60 -25.44
CA HIS A 157 -7.66 -11.09 -25.13
C HIS A 157 -6.77 -12.24 -24.63
N PRO A 158 -6.32 -13.13 -25.53
CA PRO A 158 -5.54 -14.32 -25.16
C PRO A 158 -4.25 -13.99 -24.41
N ASP A 159 -3.68 -12.81 -24.66
CA ASP A 159 -2.47 -12.31 -24.00
C ASP A 159 -2.73 -11.76 -22.58
N ALA A 160 -4.00 -11.60 -22.21
CA ALA A 160 -4.42 -10.99 -20.94
C ALA A 160 -4.71 -12.01 -19.82
N VAL A 161 -4.31 -13.28 -19.93
CA VAL A 161 -4.51 -14.30 -18.88
C VAL A 161 -3.39 -14.27 -17.82
N PRO A 162 -3.65 -14.39 -16.49
CA PRO A 162 -4.91 -14.74 -15.81
C PRO A 162 -5.45 -13.67 -14.83
N PHE A 163 -6.70 -13.28 -15.04
CA PHE A 163 -7.52 -12.53 -14.07
C PHE A 163 -7.94 -13.35 -12.82
N ARG A 164 -7.21 -14.42 -12.48
CA ARG A 164 -7.68 -15.50 -11.57
C ARG A 164 -7.66 -15.16 -10.07
N THR A 165 -7.04 -14.07 -9.64
CA THR A 165 -6.83 -13.75 -8.21
C THR A 165 -7.56 -12.48 -7.76
N GLN A 166 -8.66 -12.12 -8.44
CA GLN A 166 -9.53 -11.01 -8.04
C GLN A 166 -10.03 -11.10 -6.60
N GLU A 167 -10.15 -12.31 -6.05
CA GLU A 167 -10.53 -12.51 -4.65
C GLU A 167 -9.54 -11.87 -3.68
N CYS A 168 -8.23 -11.95 -3.96
CA CYS A 168 -7.20 -11.33 -3.12
C CYS A 168 -7.22 -9.81 -3.20
N LEU A 169 -7.45 -9.28 -4.40
CA LEU A 169 -7.52 -7.84 -4.60
C LEU A 169 -8.88 -7.26 -4.20
N ARG A 170 -9.92 -8.09 -4.04
CA ARG A 170 -11.34 -7.69 -3.91
C ARG A 170 -11.75 -6.68 -4.98
N LEU A 171 -11.26 -6.87 -6.20
CA LEU A 171 -11.36 -5.91 -7.29
C LEU A 171 -12.63 -6.18 -8.09
N ASN A 172 -13.76 -5.67 -7.60
CA ASN A 172 -15.02 -5.66 -8.35
C ASN A 172 -15.08 -4.46 -9.31
N GLY A 173 -16.03 -4.43 -10.26
CA GLY A 173 -16.15 -3.32 -11.22
C GLY A 173 -16.20 -1.91 -10.58
N ALA A 174 -16.87 -1.75 -9.43
CA ALA A 174 -16.89 -0.47 -8.69
C ALA A 174 -15.50 -0.07 -8.18
N THR A 175 -14.75 -1.03 -7.62
CA THR A 175 -13.38 -0.85 -7.13
C THR A 175 -12.41 -0.63 -8.28
N ALA A 176 -12.55 -1.35 -9.39
CA ALA A 176 -11.76 -1.16 -10.62
C ALA A 176 -11.88 0.26 -11.13
N ARG A 177 -13.12 0.76 -11.24
CA ARG A 177 -13.37 2.12 -11.69
C ARG A 177 -12.84 3.16 -10.70
N ALA A 178 -12.95 2.93 -9.39
CA ALA A 178 -12.35 3.83 -8.40
C ALA A 178 -10.82 3.93 -8.59
N VAL A 179 -10.13 2.81 -8.81
CA VAL A 179 -8.68 2.80 -9.06
C VAL A 179 -8.36 3.46 -10.42
N LEU A 180 -9.14 3.20 -11.47
CA LEU A 180 -8.99 3.89 -12.75
C LEU A 180 -9.19 5.40 -12.63
N THR A 181 -10.08 5.87 -11.74
CA THR A 181 -10.24 7.30 -11.46
C THR A 181 -8.95 7.88 -10.90
N GLU A 182 -8.36 7.21 -9.91
CA GLU A 182 -7.10 7.66 -9.32
C GLU A 182 -5.97 7.66 -10.36
N LEU A 183 -5.90 6.64 -11.22
CA LEU A 183 -4.91 6.57 -12.29
C LEU A 183 -5.12 7.66 -13.35
N ALA A 184 -6.37 7.95 -13.73
CA ALA A 184 -6.69 9.00 -14.68
C ALA A 184 -6.37 10.40 -14.14
N LEU A 185 -6.62 10.65 -12.85
CA LEU A 185 -6.23 11.90 -12.19
C LEU A 185 -4.71 12.14 -12.19
N ARG A 186 -3.91 11.09 -12.31
CA ARG A 186 -2.44 11.15 -12.37
C ARG A 186 -1.89 11.09 -13.79
N ASP A 187 -2.77 11.12 -14.79
CA ASP A 187 -2.43 10.95 -16.21
C ASP A 187 -1.78 9.59 -16.52
N ASP A 188 -1.98 8.57 -15.68
CA ASP A 188 -1.49 7.20 -15.93
C ASP A 188 -2.43 6.43 -16.88
N VAL A 189 -3.70 6.82 -16.93
CA VAL A 189 -4.72 6.23 -17.81
C VAL A 189 -5.55 7.34 -18.44
N GLN A 190 -5.69 7.32 -19.76
CA GLN A 190 -6.59 8.19 -20.48
C GLN A 190 -7.98 7.55 -20.57
N VAL A 191 -9.02 8.33 -20.32
CA VAL A 191 -10.42 7.88 -20.41
C VAL A 191 -11.02 8.51 -21.66
N ALA A 192 -11.48 7.69 -22.60
CA ALA A 192 -12.25 8.13 -23.74
C ALA A 192 -13.72 7.75 -23.54
N ARG A 193 -14.64 8.69 -23.79
CA ARG A 193 -16.09 8.46 -23.67
C ARG A 193 -16.77 8.81 -24.97
N SER A 194 -17.65 7.93 -25.42
CA SER A 194 -18.58 8.16 -26.53
C SER A 194 -20.00 7.78 -26.08
N ALA A 195 -21.02 8.14 -26.85
CA ALA A 195 -22.42 7.91 -26.48
C ALA A 195 -22.68 6.44 -26.09
N GLY A 196 -22.77 6.18 -24.78
CA GLY A 196 -22.98 4.84 -24.22
C GLY A 196 -21.75 3.95 -24.06
N SER A 197 -20.55 4.41 -24.42
CA SER A 197 -19.30 3.64 -24.28
C SER A 197 -18.21 4.44 -23.58
N GLU A 198 -17.37 3.74 -22.83
CA GLU A 198 -16.19 4.29 -22.17
C GLU A 198 -15.04 3.33 -22.43
N SER A 199 -13.86 3.84 -22.74
CA SER A 199 -12.63 3.05 -22.88
C SER A 199 -11.51 3.71 -22.11
N TYR A 200 -10.57 2.87 -21.68
CA TYR A 200 -9.42 3.26 -20.88
C TYR A 200 -8.17 2.89 -21.67
N THR A 201 -7.27 3.85 -21.85
CA THR A 201 -6.02 3.68 -22.60
C THR A 201 -4.84 3.94 -21.69
N LEU A 202 -3.86 3.04 -21.67
CA LEU A 202 -2.61 3.25 -20.93
C LEU A 202 -1.82 4.41 -21.55
N THR A 203 -1.44 5.40 -20.76
CA THR A 203 -0.59 6.50 -21.22
C THR A 203 0.90 6.13 -21.12
N PRO A 204 1.82 6.90 -21.73
CA PRO A 204 3.25 6.74 -21.49
C PRO A 204 3.64 6.88 -20.00
N SER A 205 3.01 7.80 -19.25
CA SER A 205 3.21 7.93 -17.80
C SER A 205 2.79 6.66 -17.07
N GLY A 206 1.62 6.12 -17.40
CA GLY A 206 1.12 4.88 -16.81
C GLY A 206 2.01 3.68 -17.11
N ALA A 207 2.58 3.61 -18.32
CA ALA A 207 3.55 2.58 -18.68
C ALA A 207 4.85 2.70 -17.86
N ALA A 208 5.40 3.90 -17.70
CA ALA A 208 6.59 4.13 -16.87
C ALA A 208 6.31 3.80 -15.39
N ARG A 209 5.14 4.18 -14.89
CA ARG A 209 4.68 3.83 -13.54
C ARG A 209 4.54 2.32 -13.38
N LEU A 210 3.95 1.63 -14.35
CA LEU A 210 3.83 0.16 -14.31
C LEU A 210 5.21 -0.50 -14.20
N VAL A 211 6.21 -0.02 -14.93
CA VAL A 211 7.60 -0.52 -14.83
C VAL A 211 8.14 -0.32 -13.41
N ARG A 212 7.97 0.88 -12.83
CA ARG A 212 8.39 1.17 -11.45
C ARG A 212 7.67 0.26 -10.44
N LEU A 213 6.34 0.20 -10.52
CA LEU A 213 5.52 -0.57 -9.58
C LEU A 213 5.74 -2.08 -9.71
N ARG A 214 6.06 -2.61 -10.90
CA ARG A 214 6.45 -4.03 -11.06
C ARG A 214 7.75 -4.36 -10.31
N GLY A 215 8.64 -3.39 -10.13
CA GLY A 215 9.82 -3.52 -9.27
C GLY A 215 9.48 -3.52 -7.78
N GLU A 216 8.41 -2.83 -7.38
CA GLU A 216 8.00 -2.65 -5.97
C GLU A 216 6.98 -3.71 -5.48
N CYS A 217 6.14 -4.22 -6.38
CA CYS A 217 4.99 -5.07 -6.06
C CYS A 217 4.88 -6.22 -7.08
N PRO A 218 5.49 -7.38 -6.80
CA PRO A 218 5.81 -8.32 -7.86
C PRO A 218 4.74 -9.33 -8.20
N VAL A 219 3.91 -9.67 -7.24
CA VAL A 219 2.92 -10.73 -7.34
C VAL A 219 1.73 -10.32 -6.51
N LEU A 220 0.55 -10.71 -6.95
CA LEU A 220 -0.69 -10.47 -6.26
C LEU A 220 -0.61 -11.02 -4.83
N PRO A 221 -1.10 -10.26 -3.82
CA PRO A 221 -1.10 -10.74 -2.46
C PRO A 221 -1.88 -12.05 -2.42
N PRO A 222 -1.40 -13.07 -1.70
CA PRO A 222 -2.12 -14.31 -1.59
C PRO A 222 -3.36 -14.16 -0.72
N THR A 223 -4.29 -15.11 -0.83
CA THR A 223 -5.37 -15.23 0.14
C THR A 223 -4.79 -15.62 1.50
N GLY A 224 -5.31 -15.02 2.57
CA GLY A 224 -4.96 -15.34 3.95
C GLY A 224 -4.25 -14.21 4.70
N LYS A 225 -4.15 -14.38 6.02
CA LYS A 225 -3.44 -13.43 6.90
C LYS A 225 -1.98 -13.90 7.09
N PRO A 226 -1.00 -12.99 6.97
CA PRO A 226 0.37 -13.29 7.38
C PRO A 226 0.41 -13.73 8.85
N THR A 227 1.25 -14.72 9.14
CA THR A 227 1.47 -15.19 10.52
C THR A 227 2.60 -14.38 11.11
N LEU A 228 2.33 -13.66 12.20
CA LEU A 228 3.37 -12.91 12.92
C LEU A 228 4.46 -13.86 13.43
N ALA A 229 5.71 -13.39 13.42
CA ALA A 229 6.81 -14.14 14.01
C ALA A 229 6.72 -14.00 15.54
N PRO A 230 6.86 -15.10 16.32
CA PRO A 230 6.83 -15.03 17.77
C PRO A 230 8.06 -14.35 18.38
N SER A 231 9.17 -14.27 17.63
CA SER A 231 10.41 -13.62 18.04
C SER A 231 11.17 -13.09 16.82
N GLU A 232 12.11 -12.17 17.05
CA GLU A 232 13.02 -11.66 16.01
C GLU A 232 13.90 -12.78 15.43
N SER A 233 14.37 -13.71 16.27
CA SER A 233 15.13 -14.88 15.83
C SER A 233 14.36 -15.73 14.82
N ILE A 234 13.06 -15.94 15.03
CA ILE A 234 12.19 -16.64 14.08
C ILE A 234 11.93 -15.79 12.82
N ALA A 235 11.84 -14.47 12.94
CA ALA A 235 11.71 -13.59 11.79
C ALA A 235 12.96 -13.66 10.88
N GLN A 236 14.16 -13.58 11.46
CA GLN A 236 15.42 -13.75 10.73
C GLN A 236 15.55 -15.15 10.14
N ALA A 237 15.18 -16.19 10.89
CA ALA A 237 15.19 -17.57 10.40
C ALA A 237 14.25 -17.76 9.20
N ARG A 238 13.06 -17.13 9.20
CA ARG A 238 12.15 -17.15 8.05
C ARG A 238 12.78 -16.50 6.81
N GLN A 239 13.50 -15.38 6.98
CA GLN A 239 14.22 -14.72 5.89
C GLN A 239 15.35 -15.60 5.36
N ALA A 240 16.21 -16.12 6.25
CA ALA A 240 17.31 -17.01 5.91
C ALA A 240 16.81 -18.27 5.18
N PHE A 241 15.71 -18.87 5.65
CA PHE A 241 15.11 -20.04 5.02
C PHE A 241 14.68 -19.73 3.59
N LEU A 242 13.98 -18.61 3.40
CA LEU A 242 13.44 -18.21 2.10
C LEU A 242 14.57 -17.93 1.11
N LEU A 243 15.59 -17.17 1.53
CA LEU A 243 16.75 -16.84 0.71
C LEU A 243 17.60 -18.07 0.38
N LEU A 244 17.79 -18.96 1.35
CA LEU A 244 18.53 -20.21 1.15
C LEU A 244 17.84 -21.11 0.14
N LYS A 245 16.51 -21.22 0.21
CA LYS A 245 15.75 -21.99 -0.78
C LYS A 245 15.86 -21.41 -2.18
N LEU A 246 15.82 -20.09 -2.31
CA LEU A 246 16.10 -19.43 -3.59
C LEU A 246 17.53 -19.68 -4.07
N LEU A 247 18.53 -19.75 -3.17
CA LEU A 247 19.91 -20.08 -3.54
C LEU A 247 20.06 -21.53 -4.04
N GLU A 248 19.30 -22.47 -3.47
CA GLU A 248 19.29 -23.90 -3.85
C GLU A 248 18.62 -24.18 -5.20
N ALA A 249 17.82 -23.24 -5.70
CA ALA A 249 17.14 -23.32 -6.97
C ALA A 249 18.13 -23.28 -8.15
N PRO A 250 17.83 -23.96 -9.28
CA PRO A 250 18.59 -23.75 -10.52
C PRO A 250 18.63 -22.26 -10.89
N ASN A 251 19.80 -21.74 -11.23
CA ASN A 251 20.03 -20.31 -11.50
C ASN A 251 19.65 -19.35 -10.36
N SER A 252 19.52 -19.88 -9.14
CA SER A 252 19.02 -19.16 -7.97
C SER A 252 17.65 -18.52 -8.18
N CYS A 253 16.79 -19.17 -8.98
CA CYS A 253 15.49 -18.65 -9.40
C CYS A 253 14.37 -19.65 -9.07
N HIS A 254 13.32 -19.22 -8.36
CA HIS A 254 12.11 -20.04 -8.12
C HIS A 254 10.85 -19.36 -8.63
N THR A 255 9.92 -20.17 -9.13
CA THR A 255 8.55 -19.72 -9.33
C THR A 255 7.80 -19.65 -7.99
N ALA A 256 6.70 -18.90 -7.91
CA ALA A 256 5.91 -18.78 -6.69
C ALA A 256 5.34 -20.13 -6.22
N ALA A 257 4.92 -20.99 -7.15
CA ALA A 257 4.36 -22.32 -6.94
C ALA A 257 5.41 -23.28 -6.39
N GLU A 258 6.62 -23.29 -6.97
CA GLU A 258 7.76 -24.05 -6.42
C GLU A 258 8.10 -23.57 -5.00
N GLY A 259 8.12 -22.25 -4.79
CA GLY A 259 8.34 -21.65 -3.48
C GLY A 259 7.25 -21.97 -2.45
N ASN A 260 6.06 -22.38 -2.88
CA ASN A 260 4.93 -22.76 -2.02
C ASN A 260 4.89 -24.26 -1.71
N GLN A 261 5.52 -25.09 -2.54
CA GLN A 261 5.66 -26.54 -2.31
C GLN A 261 6.75 -26.89 -1.30
N LEU A 262 7.50 -25.89 -0.82
CA LEU A 262 8.45 -26.03 0.27
C LEU A 262 7.71 -26.39 1.56
N SER A 263 7.55 -27.69 1.80
CA SER A 263 6.95 -28.23 3.02
C SER A 263 7.64 -27.63 4.24
N TYR A 264 6.84 -26.93 5.05
CA TYR A 264 7.33 -26.01 6.06
C TYR A 264 7.95 -26.76 7.23
N PRO A 265 9.19 -26.45 7.65
CA PRO A 265 9.64 -26.81 8.98
C PRO A 265 8.63 -26.23 9.99
N LYS A 266 8.11 -27.08 10.88
CA LYS A 266 7.13 -26.71 11.91
C LYS A 266 7.47 -25.45 12.73
N PRO A 267 8.74 -25.05 13.00
CA PRO A 267 8.98 -23.82 13.77
C PRO A 267 8.64 -22.53 13.01
N PHE A 268 8.77 -22.50 11.68
CA PHE A 268 8.71 -21.22 10.96
C PHE A 268 7.30 -20.77 10.61
N LYS A 269 6.30 -21.67 10.54
CA LYS A 269 4.90 -21.33 10.18
C LYS A 269 4.81 -20.38 8.98
N LEU A 270 5.63 -20.62 7.96
CA LEU A 270 5.80 -19.71 6.81
C LEU A 270 4.65 -19.87 5.80
N ASN A 271 3.40 -19.57 6.19
CA ASN A 271 2.28 -19.70 5.25
C ASN A 271 2.46 -18.80 4.00
N HIS A 272 1.69 -19.03 2.94
CA HIS A 272 1.83 -18.30 1.67
C HIS A 272 1.79 -16.77 1.83
N ALA A 273 0.90 -16.25 2.69
CA ALA A 273 0.82 -14.82 3.03
C ALA A 273 2.07 -14.27 3.71
N THR A 274 2.66 -15.05 4.61
CA THR A 274 3.91 -14.70 5.31
C THR A 274 5.09 -14.72 4.34
N ALA A 275 5.20 -15.76 3.51
CA ALA A 275 6.25 -15.86 2.50
C ALA A 275 6.17 -14.69 1.49
N TRP A 276 4.96 -14.33 1.07
CA TRP A 276 4.75 -13.18 0.18
C TRP A 276 5.19 -11.86 0.83
N GLN A 277 4.80 -11.62 2.09
CA GLN A 277 5.20 -10.42 2.82
C GLN A 277 6.73 -10.33 2.97
N LEU A 278 7.39 -11.44 3.32
CA LEU A 278 8.84 -11.47 3.45
C LEU A 278 9.54 -11.25 2.12
N ARG A 279 9.05 -11.86 1.02
CA ARG A 279 9.59 -11.57 -0.32
C ARG A 279 9.50 -10.08 -0.62
N ARG A 280 8.34 -9.46 -0.39
CA ARG A 280 8.10 -8.01 -0.56
C ARG A 280 9.13 -7.17 0.19
N GLU A 281 9.34 -7.48 1.46
CA GLU A 281 10.34 -6.80 2.27
C GLU A 281 11.76 -6.97 1.69
N LEU A 282 12.16 -8.19 1.37
CA LEU A 282 13.47 -8.50 0.82
C LEU A 282 13.73 -7.80 -0.54
N MET A 283 12.73 -7.65 -1.41
CA MET A 283 12.90 -6.88 -2.66
C MET A 283 12.99 -5.39 -2.42
N ARG A 284 12.23 -4.86 -1.44
CA ARG A 284 12.35 -3.44 -1.04
C ARG A 284 13.77 -3.11 -0.57
N HIS A 285 14.45 -4.06 0.06
CA HIS A 285 15.86 -3.95 0.44
C HIS A 285 16.85 -4.31 -0.69
N GLY A 286 16.36 -4.68 -1.88
CA GLY A 286 17.19 -5.04 -3.03
C GLY A 286 17.89 -6.40 -2.91
N TYR A 287 17.47 -7.25 -1.97
CA TYR A 287 18.02 -8.60 -1.78
C TYR A 287 17.44 -9.62 -2.76
N LEU A 288 16.24 -9.36 -3.26
CA LEU A 288 15.58 -10.15 -4.27
C LEU A 288 15.25 -9.30 -5.48
N THR A 289 15.24 -9.94 -6.63
CA THR A 289 14.62 -9.43 -7.86
C THR A 289 13.51 -10.37 -8.27
N VAL A 290 12.58 -9.83 -9.04
CA VAL A 290 11.45 -10.58 -9.57
C VAL A 290 11.34 -10.37 -11.07
N ARG A 291 11.07 -11.45 -11.79
CA ARG A 291 10.63 -11.42 -13.17
C ARG A 291 9.20 -11.94 -13.23
N TRP A 292 8.29 -11.07 -13.64
CA TRP A 292 6.88 -11.40 -13.82
C TRP A 292 6.61 -11.66 -15.30
N ASP A 293 6.06 -12.83 -15.63
CA ASP A 293 5.68 -13.17 -17.01
C ASP A 293 4.18 -12.91 -17.29
N GLY A 294 3.39 -12.55 -16.27
CA GLY A 294 1.94 -12.41 -16.36
C GLY A 294 1.14 -13.47 -15.63
N LYS A 295 1.71 -14.67 -15.53
CA LYS A 295 1.08 -15.81 -14.86
C LYS A 295 1.70 -16.01 -13.49
N GLU A 296 3.02 -15.88 -13.41
CA GLU A 296 3.78 -16.21 -12.23
C GLU A 296 5.01 -15.32 -12.06
N GLY A 297 5.38 -15.11 -10.80
CA GLY A 297 6.57 -14.37 -10.42
C GLY A 297 7.72 -15.34 -10.21
N SER A 298 8.79 -15.12 -10.94
CA SER A 298 10.05 -15.83 -10.75
C SER A 298 10.99 -14.95 -9.93
N TYR A 299 11.37 -15.41 -8.74
CA TYR A 299 12.20 -14.66 -7.81
C TYR A 299 13.65 -15.11 -7.92
N ALA A 300 14.58 -14.17 -7.99
CA ALA A 300 16.02 -14.45 -8.02
C ALA A 300 16.77 -13.68 -6.93
N LEU A 301 17.76 -14.33 -6.30
CA LEU A 301 18.66 -13.66 -5.36
C LEU A 301 19.59 -12.69 -6.10
N THR A 302 19.68 -11.46 -5.60
CA THR A 302 20.68 -10.49 -6.07
C THR A 302 22.03 -10.76 -5.41
N PRO A 303 23.14 -10.20 -5.92
CA PRO A 303 24.43 -10.26 -5.21
C PRO A 303 24.35 -9.70 -3.77
N SER A 304 23.59 -8.62 -3.56
CA SER A 304 23.35 -8.08 -2.21
C SER A 304 22.53 -9.03 -1.34
N GLY A 305 21.56 -9.75 -1.90
CA GLY A 305 20.81 -10.78 -1.18
C GLY A 305 21.66 -11.97 -0.78
N LYS A 306 22.64 -12.38 -1.61
CA LYS A 306 23.59 -13.45 -1.26
C LYS A 306 24.50 -13.02 -0.10
N ARG A 307 24.99 -11.79 -0.14
CA ARG A 307 25.78 -11.20 0.97
C ARG A 307 24.97 -11.08 2.25
N TYR A 308 23.74 -10.60 2.17
CA TYR A 308 22.84 -10.53 3.31
C TYR A 308 22.52 -11.92 3.89
N LEU A 309 22.28 -12.92 3.04
CA LEU A 309 22.09 -14.30 3.51
C LEU A 309 23.32 -14.81 4.28
N ALA A 310 24.54 -14.45 3.86
CA ALA A 310 25.77 -14.83 4.56
C ALA A 310 25.92 -14.15 5.93
N THR A 311 25.18 -13.06 6.22
CA THR A 311 25.19 -12.39 7.54
C THR A 311 24.14 -12.90 8.51
N LEU A 312 23.19 -13.73 8.05
CA LEU A 312 22.11 -14.25 8.91
C LEU A 312 22.59 -15.42 9.79
N SER A 313 22.09 -15.49 11.02
CA SER A 313 22.31 -16.66 11.88
C SER A 313 21.50 -17.86 11.41
N PHE A 314 22.13 -19.03 11.42
CA PHE A 314 21.51 -20.32 11.11
C PHE A 314 21.25 -21.18 12.37
N ASP A 315 21.50 -20.65 13.57
CA ASP A 315 21.43 -21.42 14.82
C ASP A 315 20.02 -21.93 15.13
N THR A 316 19.01 -21.21 14.62
CA THR A 316 17.58 -21.52 14.80
C THR A 316 17.06 -22.64 13.89
N PHE A 317 17.88 -23.11 12.93
CA PHE A 317 17.47 -24.15 11.98
C PHE A 317 17.69 -25.57 12.51
N GLY A 318 18.51 -25.74 13.56
CA GLY A 318 19.02 -27.05 13.94
C GLY A 318 19.87 -27.65 12.81
N GLU A 319 19.69 -28.93 12.50
CA GLU A 319 20.36 -29.55 11.36
C GLU A 319 19.65 -29.20 10.03
N PHE A 320 20.37 -28.58 9.11
CA PHE A 320 19.87 -28.25 7.78
C PHE A 320 20.78 -28.82 6.68
N LYS A 321 20.18 -29.50 5.69
CA LYS A 321 20.90 -30.01 4.53
C LYS A 321 20.86 -28.98 3.40
N ILE A 322 22.04 -28.54 2.97
CA ILE A 322 22.23 -27.62 1.86
C ILE A 322 22.85 -28.34 0.65
N LYS A 323 22.41 -27.99 -0.57
CA LYS A 323 23.06 -28.51 -1.79
C LYS A 323 24.48 -27.94 -1.92
N GLY A 324 25.43 -28.76 -2.38
CA GLY A 324 26.85 -28.37 -2.47
C GLY A 324 27.09 -27.09 -3.29
N HIS A 325 26.37 -26.88 -4.40
CA HIS A 325 26.50 -25.66 -5.20
C HIS A 325 26.00 -24.41 -4.46
N ALA A 326 24.93 -24.52 -3.68
CA ALA A 326 24.39 -23.43 -2.88
C ALA A 326 25.36 -23.08 -1.74
N LEU A 327 25.96 -24.09 -1.10
CA LEU A 327 27.01 -23.88 -0.09
C LEU A 327 28.21 -23.14 -0.69
N THR A 328 28.69 -23.55 -1.87
CA THR A 328 29.79 -22.87 -2.56
C THR A 328 29.47 -21.40 -2.83
N GLN A 329 28.24 -21.09 -3.29
CA GLN A 329 27.82 -19.71 -3.53
C GLN A 329 27.70 -18.89 -2.23
N LEU A 330 27.21 -19.49 -1.15
CA LEU A 330 27.11 -18.85 0.14
C LEU A 330 28.49 -18.50 0.71
N LEU A 331 29.43 -19.46 0.64
CA LEU A 331 30.82 -19.24 1.06
C LEU A 331 31.53 -18.18 0.20
N ALA A 332 31.25 -18.15 -1.11
CA ALA A 332 31.78 -17.10 -1.98
C ALA A 332 31.25 -15.72 -1.57
N ALA A 333 29.94 -15.58 -1.35
CA ALA A 333 29.35 -14.32 -0.89
C ALA A 333 29.86 -13.89 0.49
N ALA A 334 30.14 -14.84 1.40
CA ALA A 334 30.72 -14.56 2.72
C ALA A 334 32.14 -13.98 2.62
N ARG A 335 32.95 -14.46 1.66
CA ARG A 335 34.32 -13.94 1.41
C ARG A 335 34.32 -12.51 0.87
N GLU A 336 33.27 -12.13 0.15
CA GLU A 336 33.11 -10.78 -0.40
C GLU A 336 32.62 -9.74 0.63
N LEU A 337 32.25 -10.18 1.84
CA LEU A 337 31.86 -9.25 2.89
C LEU A 337 33.07 -8.40 3.32
N PRO A 338 32.97 -7.06 3.31
CA PRO A 338 34.04 -6.19 3.79
C PRO A 338 34.26 -6.47 5.28
N GLY A 339 35.40 -7.09 5.60
CA GLY A 339 35.72 -7.58 6.94
C GLY A 339 36.02 -9.08 7.03
N ALA A 340 35.76 -9.87 5.98
CA ALA A 340 36.16 -11.29 5.92
C ALA A 340 37.65 -11.50 5.59
N GLY A 341 38.39 -10.40 5.35
CA GLY A 341 39.83 -10.40 5.43
C GLY A 341 40.22 -10.69 6.88
N ILE A 342 40.56 -11.94 7.16
CA ILE A 342 41.23 -12.39 8.38
C ILE A 342 42.59 -11.68 8.45
N GLN A 343 42.62 -10.39 8.77
CA GLN A 343 43.64 -9.93 9.68
C GLN A 343 43.16 -10.40 11.05
N HIS A 344 43.83 -11.41 11.59
CA HIS A 344 43.98 -11.50 13.04
C HIS A 344 44.77 -10.27 13.52
N GLN A 345 44.23 -9.06 13.35
CA GLN A 345 44.43 -8.10 14.42
C GLN A 345 43.71 -8.74 15.61
N PRO A 346 44.35 -8.85 16.79
CA PRO A 346 43.60 -9.04 18.00
C PRO A 346 42.51 -7.98 17.93
N ILE A 347 41.27 -8.44 17.70
CA ILE A 347 40.12 -7.65 18.08
C ILE A 347 40.45 -7.37 19.53
N GLU A 348 40.80 -6.12 19.86
CA GLU A 348 40.53 -5.65 21.21
C GLU A 348 39.06 -5.97 21.36
N LEU A 349 38.80 -7.12 21.98
CA LEU A 349 37.50 -7.57 22.41
C LEU A 349 37.02 -6.40 23.25
N HIS A 350 36.33 -5.47 22.58
CA HIS A 350 35.35 -4.62 23.22
C HIS A 350 34.42 -5.66 23.77
N SER A 351 34.70 -6.04 25.03
CA SER A 351 34.01 -7.09 25.72
C SER A 351 32.55 -6.71 25.54
N PRO A 352 31.74 -7.56 24.87
CA PRO A 352 30.37 -7.20 24.52
C PRO A 352 29.77 -6.63 25.79
N ARG A 353 29.41 -5.33 25.74
CA ARG A 353 28.95 -4.63 26.92
C ARG A 353 27.83 -5.51 27.48
N PRO A 354 27.93 -5.94 28.75
CA PRO A 354 27.01 -6.94 29.28
C PRO A 354 25.59 -6.45 29.04
N ALA A 355 24.73 -7.35 28.54
CA ALA A 355 23.32 -7.03 28.35
C ALA A 355 22.78 -6.45 29.66
N LEU A 356 22.00 -5.37 29.56
CA LEU A 356 21.40 -4.75 30.74
C LEU A 356 20.60 -5.81 31.50
N SER A 357 20.84 -5.90 32.81
CA SER A 357 19.95 -6.66 33.68
C SER A 357 18.54 -6.07 33.62
N VAL A 358 17.54 -6.88 33.95
CA VAL A 358 16.13 -6.44 33.94
C VAL A 358 15.94 -5.18 34.79
N ALA A 359 16.59 -5.10 35.96
CA ALA A 359 16.51 -3.93 36.83
C ALA A 359 17.17 -2.67 36.24
N GLU A 360 18.29 -2.82 35.53
CA GLU A 360 18.94 -1.70 34.83
C GLU A 360 18.09 -1.21 33.65
N LEU A 361 17.48 -2.14 32.91
CA LEU A 361 16.56 -1.80 31.83
C LEU A 361 15.31 -1.08 32.35
N ASP A 362 14.71 -1.54 33.45
CA ASP A 362 13.58 -0.88 34.10
C ASP A 362 13.93 0.55 34.52
N SER A 363 15.12 0.74 35.12
CA SER A 363 15.60 2.08 35.49
C SER A 363 15.79 2.95 34.26
N ALA A 364 16.46 2.43 33.22
CA ALA A 364 16.70 3.15 31.98
C ALA A 364 15.39 3.59 31.29
N VAL A 365 14.37 2.73 31.29
CA VAL A 365 13.04 3.04 30.76
C VAL A 365 12.39 4.17 31.54
N MET A 366 12.38 4.09 32.87
CA MET A 366 11.76 5.11 33.72
C MET A 366 12.50 6.46 33.68
N ASP A 367 13.82 6.44 33.66
CA ASP A 367 14.64 7.65 33.57
C ASP A 367 14.41 8.38 32.24
N THR A 368 14.43 7.63 31.13
CA THR A 368 14.15 8.16 29.80
C THR A 368 12.72 8.68 29.69
N PHE A 369 11.74 7.94 30.22
CA PHE A 369 10.34 8.34 30.25
C PHE A 369 10.15 9.66 31.02
N HIS A 370 10.74 9.80 32.21
CA HIS A 370 10.66 11.02 33.00
C HIS A 370 11.37 12.21 32.34
N GLU A 371 12.49 11.99 31.67
CA GLU A 371 13.19 13.04 30.92
C GLU A 371 12.35 13.57 29.76
N LEU A 372 11.78 12.66 28.95
CA LEU A 372 10.88 13.01 27.84
C LEU A 372 9.62 13.73 28.33
N LEU A 373 9.06 13.33 29.48
CA LEU A 373 7.96 14.03 30.14
C LEU A 373 8.32 15.43 30.65
N ARG A 374 9.56 15.68 31.07
CA ARG A 374 9.98 17.03 31.50
C ARG A 374 10.26 17.96 30.31
N GLY A 375 10.60 17.39 29.16
CA GLY A 375 10.91 18.13 27.94
C GLY A 375 9.74 18.18 26.96
N PRO A 376 9.90 17.58 25.76
CA PRO A 376 8.97 17.78 24.64
C PRO A 376 7.53 17.31 24.90
N PHE A 377 7.32 16.41 25.88
CA PHE A 377 6.00 15.82 26.16
C PHE A 377 5.35 16.35 27.45
N ALA A 378 5.87 17.42 28.06
CA ALA A 378 5.33 17.99 29.30
C ALA A 378 3.85 18.37 29.24
N THR A 379 3.42 18.98 28.13
CA THR A 379 2.04 19.41 27.93
C THR A 379 1.07 18.23 27.76
N LEU A 380 1.51 17.17 27.08
CA LEU A 380 0.68 16.00 26.78
C LEU A 380 0.56 15.05 27.96
N ARG A 381 1.50 15.10 28.91
CA ARG A 381 1.61 14.17 30.07
C ARG A 381 1.71 12.69 29.67
N MET A 382 1.97 12.42 28.41
CA MET A 382 2.07 11.09 27.82
C MET A 382 3.23 11.07 26.83
N VAL A 383 4.02 10.00 26.83
CA VAL A 383 5.18 9.83 25.95
C VAL A 383 4.93 8.67 24.98
N PRO A 384 5.10 8.84 23.66
CA PRO A 384 5.02 7.73 22.73
C PRO A 384 6.09 6.67 23.03
N ILE A 385 5.71 5.39 23.02
CA ILE A 385 6.60 4.27 23.34
C ILE A 385 7.82 4.22 22.39
N TYR A 386 7.63 4.55 21.11
CA TYR A 386 8.71 4.54 20.13
C TYR A 386 9.79 5.60 20.42
N GLU A 387 9.44 6.74 21.04
CA GLU A 387 10.40 7.77 21.45
C GLU A 387 11.26 7.29 22.62
N VAL A 388 10.63 6.65 23.62
CA VAL A 388 11.33 6.05 24.76
C VAL A 388 12.31 4.97 24.27
N ARG A 389 11.84 4.11 23.35
CA ARG A 389 12.68 3.06 22.75
C ARG A 389 13.85 3.65 21.96
N GLY A 390 13.60 4.68 21.15
CA GLY A 390 14.61 5.38 20.37
C GLY A 390 15.72 5.98 21.24
N GLU A 391 15.36 6.63 22.34
CA GLU A 391 16.34 7.22 23.27
C GLU A 391 17.14 6.17 24.04
N ILE A 392 16.53 5.06 24.46
CA ILE A 392 17.27 3.95 25.07
C ILE A 392 18.24 3.32 24.06
N ALA A 393 17.81 3.10 22.83
CA ALA A 393 18.68 2.57 21.77
C ALA A 393 19.87 3.50 21.48
N LYS A 394 19.70 4.83 21.58
CA LYS A 394 20.80 5.80 21.48
C LYS A 394 21.78 5.71 22.65
N ARG A 395 21.29 5.51 23.89
CA ARG A 395 22.11 5.50 25.12
C ARG A 395 22.88 4.20 25.34
N PHE A 396 22.27 3.08 24.97
CA PHE A 396 22.79 1.75 25.27
C PHE A 396 23.22 0.96 24.03
N GLU A 397 23.31 1.65 22.89
CA GLU A 397 23.57 1.09 21.56
C GLU A 397 22.48 0.10 21.11
N THR A 398 22.32 -0.09 19.80
CA THR A 398 21.20 -0.84 19.22
C THR A 398 21.15 -2.31 19.66
N ASN A 399 22.27 -2.84 20.17
CA ASN A 399 22.41 -4.21 20.64
C ASN A 399 22.04 -4.39 22.13
N GLY A 400 21.95 -3.31 22.91
CA GLY A 400 21.78 -3.39 24.36
C GLY A 400 20.38 -3.79 24.82
N VAL A 401 19.36 -3.59 23.98
CA VAL A 401 17.95 -3.82 24.35
C VAL A 401 17.17 -4.42 23.19
N SER A 402 16.91 -5.72 23.25
CA SER A 402 16.03 -6.37 22.26
C SER A 402 14.60 -5.86 22.36
N HIS A 403 13.85 -5.93 21.25
CA HIS A 403 12.44 -5.54 21.24
C HIS A 403 11.61 -6.30 22.29
N ALA A 404 11.91 -7.58 22.48
CA ALA A 404 11.24 -8.43 23.44
C ALA A 404 11.53 -7.99 24.89
N ALA A 405 12.81 -7.80 25.23
CA ALA A 405 13.21 -7.39 26.59
C ALA A 405 12.60 -6.04 26.99
N PHE A 406 12.56 -5.07 26.08
CA PHE A 406 11.91 -3.78 26.33
C PHE A 406 10.39 -3.91 26.51
N ASN A 407 9.73 -4.76 25.71
CA ASN A 407 8.29 -4.99 25.83
C ASN A 407 7.95 -5.66 27.17
N ASP A 408 8.73 -6.65 27.59
CA ASP A 408 8.55 -7.35 28.86
C ASP A 408 8.74 -6.38 30.03
N ALA A 409 9.80 -5.56 30.00
CA ALA A 409 10.04 -4.49 30.99
C ALA A 409 8.85 -3.51 31.08
N LEU A 410 8.31 -3.03 29.95
CA LEU A 410 7.13 -2.15 29.97
C LEU A 410 5.88 -2.80 30.53
N LEU A 411 5.66 -4.10 30.25
CA LEU A 411 4.54 -4.84 30.81
C LEU A 411 4.70 -5.06 32.32
N ASP A 412 5.92 -5.29 32.80
CA ASP A 412 6.22 -5.41 34.22
C ASP A 412 6.09 -4.07 34.97
N LEU A 413 6.58 -2.98 34.38
CA LEU A 413 6.36 -1.61 34.88
C LEU A 413 4.86 -1.27 34.96
N ARG A 414 4.05 -1.77 34.02
CA ARG A 414 2.58 -1.63 34.08
C ARG A 414 1.98 -2.48 35.19
N ARG A 415 2.38 -3.75 35.33
CA ARG A 415 1.87 -4.67 36.38
C ARG A 415 2.16 -4.15 37.78
N THR A 416 3.28 -3.46 37.95
CA THR A 416 3.71 -2.84 39.21
C THR A 416 3.20 -1.41 39.41
N ASP A 417 2.29 -0.96 38.53
CA ASP A 417 1.67 0.38 38.54
C ASP A 417 2.68 1.54 38.55
N ARG A 418 3.87 1.32 37.96
CA ARG A 418 4.90 2.36 37.79
C ARG A 418 4.63 3.23 36.57
N VAL A 419 3.96 2.67 35.57
CA VAL A 419 3.51 3.37 34.35
C VAL A 419 2.13 2.87 33.95
N ARG A 420 1.33 3.76 33.36
CA ARG A 420 0.11 3.38 32.66
C ARG A 420 0.37 3.31 31.17
N LEU A 421 -0.03 2.22 30.52
CA LEU A 421 0.04 2.09 29.07
C LEU A 421 -1.32 2.44 28.45
N VAL A 422 -1.30 3.32 27.46
CA VAL A 422 -2.52 3.80 26.79
C VAL A 422 -2.56 3.31 25.36
N SER A 423 -3.66 2.64 25.00
CA SER A 423 -3.98 2.21 23.64
C SER A 423 -4.58 3.36 22.83
N ILE A 424 -4.46 3.28 21.51
CA ILE A 424 -5.25 4.13 20.62
C ILE A 424 -6.25 3.26 19.85
N ASP A 425 -7.47 3.77 19.74
CA ASP A 425 -8.52 3.13 18.94
C ASP A 425 -8.33 3.40 17.44
N ASP A 426 -7.80 4.58 17.08
CA ASP A 426 -7.55 4.97 15.70
C ASP A 426 -6.06 4.86 15.33
N ARG A 427 -5.72 3.80 14.59
CA ARG A 427 -4.37 3.54 14.08
C ARG A 427 -4.07 4.25 12.76
N SER A 428 -5.04 4.90 12.13
CA SER A 428 -4.88 5.49 10.79
C SER A 428 -3.87 6.64 10.75
N ARG A 429 -3.57 7.23 11.90
CA ARG A 429 -2.63 8.35 12.05
C ARG A 429 -1.21 7.93 12.44
N ALA A 430 -1.00 6.65 12.77
CA ALA A 430 0.31 6.15 13.18
C ALA A 430 1.14 5.75 11.96
N THR A 431 2.42 6.09 11.94
CA THR A 431 3.33 5.62 10.89
C THR A 431 3.64 4.12 11.06
N PRO A 432 4.08 3.42 9.99
CA PRO A 432 4.48 2.02 10.09
C PRO A 432 5.59 1.75 11.12
N GLU A 433 6.49 2.72 11.33
CA GLU A 433 7.55 2.65 12.34
C GLU A 433 6.95 2.72 13.75
N GLN A 434 6.06 3.68 14.00
CA GLN A 434 5.36 3.80 15.29
C GLN A 434 4.54 2.55 15.62
N LEU A 435 3.92 1.93 14.61
CA LEU A 435 3.18 0.67 14.77
C LEU A 435 4.11 -0.51 15.10
N ARG A 436 5.32 -0.54 14.54
CA ARG A 436 6.31 -1.58 14.81
C ARG A 436 6.87 -1.50 16.23
N ASP A 437 7.05 -0.28 16.73
CA ASP A 437 7.66 -0.02 18.03
C ASP A 437 6.65 -0.05 19.19
N SER A 438 5.35 -0.12 18.86
CA SER A 438 4.25 -0.29 19.81
C SER A 438 4.31 -1.63 20.57
N VAL A 439 3.69 -1.67 21.76
CA VAL A 439 3.66 -2.89 22.59
C VAL A 439 2.34 -3.62 22.37
N PHE A 440 2.41 -4.88 21.96
CA PHE A 440 1.24 -5.74 21.76
C PHE A 440 0.95 -6.56 23.02
N ALA A 441 -0.27 -6.48 23.53
CA ALA A 441 -0.82 -7.39 24.52
C ALA A 441 -2.06 -8.11 23.97
N VAL A 442 -2.59 -9.09 24.70
CA VAL A 442 -3.76 -9.88 24.26
C VAL A 442 -4.96 -8.95 24.04
N GLY A 443 -5.23 -8.62 22.77
CA GLY A 443 -6.35 -7.76 22.35
C GLY A 443 -6.07 -6.26 22.29
N GLU A 444 -4.88 -5.79 22.70
CA GLU A 444 -4.57 -4.36 22.81
C GLU A 444 -3.20 -4.03 22.17
N THR A 445 -3.09 -2.82 21.62
CA THR A 445 -1.81 -2.27 21.15
C THR A 445 -1.59 -0.94 21.85
N PHE A 446 -0.58 -0.88 22.70
CA PHE A 446 -0.22 0.32 23.45
C PHE A 446 0.72 1.19 22.65
N PHE A 447 0.44 2.50 22.64
CA PHE A 447 1.23 3.48 21.90
C PHE A 447 1.89 4.50 22.80
N TYR A 448 1.35 4.73 24.00
CA TYR A 448 1.83 5.75 24.92
C TYR A 448 2.05 5.19 26.32
N MET A 449 3.01 5.80 27.01
CA MET A 449 3.22 5.69 28.45
C MET A 449 2.70 6.94 29.12
N GLU A 450 1.99 6.79 30.23
CA GLU A 450 1.45 7.85 31.07
C GLU A 450 1.88 7.61 32.52
N LYS A 451 2.07 8.69 33.29
CA LYS A 451 2.30 8.57 34.73
C LYS A 451 1.05 7.98 35.40
N PRO A 452 1.16 7.01 36.31
CA PRO A 452 0.00 6.52 37.05
C PRO A 452 -0.66 7.69 37.77
N SER A 453 -1.97 7.82 37.61
CA SER A 453 -2.76 8.74 38.43
C SER A 453 -2.61 8.27 39.87
N GLY A 454 -1.93 9.07 40.72
CA GLY A 454 -1.86 8.76 42.13
C GLY A 454 -3.26 8.52 42.70
N PRO A 455 -3.41 7.75 43.79
CA PRO A 455 -4.70 7.53 44.42
C PRO A 455 -5.36 8.89 44.58
N ALA A 456 -6.54 9.07 43.96
CA ALA A 456 -7.28 10.31 44.07
C ALA A 456 -7.38 10.62 45.56
N ALA A 457 -6.75 11.71 46.00
CA ALA A 457 -6.75 12.10 47.41
C ALA A 457 -8.22 12.29 47.80
N GLY A 458 -8.77 11.28 48.47
CA GLY A 458 -10.14 11.21 48.94
C GLY A 458 -10.28 11.80 50.31
#